data_AF-A0A9Q9MUH4-F1
#
_entry.id   AF-A0A9Q9MUH4-F1
#
_cell.length_a   1.000
_cell.length_b   1.000
_cell.length_c   1.000
_cell.angle_alpha   90.00
_cell.angle_beta   90.00
_cell.angle_gamma   90.00
#
_symmetry.space_group_name_H-M   'P 1'
#
loop_
_entity.id
_entity.type
_entity.pdbx_description
1 polymer ?
#
loop_
_entity_poly.entity_id
_entity_poly.type
_entity_poly.pdbx_seq_one_letter_code
_entity_poly.pdbx_strand_id
1 'polypeptide(L)' 'MIDNKKALNYDPADPDKMKLPVGVACGNCHHIRRCKAIYGHTETDTYCDWSPSRFVVESASISLREGAK' A
#
# COMPACT_ATOMS: atom_id res chain seq x y z
N MET A 1 -14.98 -11.74 21.78
CA MET A 1 -15.12 -11.08 20.46
C MET A 1 -13.80 -11.31 19.77
N ILE A 2 -13.78 -12.02 18.63
CA ILE A 2 -12.53 -12.29 17.92
C ILE A 2 -12.17 -11.00 17.20
N ASP A 3 -11.33 -10.18 17.81
CA ASP A 3 -10.71 -9.04 17.16
C ASP A 3 -9.91 -9.57 15.99
N ASN A 4 -10.54 -9.59 14.82
CA ASN A 4 -9.96 -9.87 13.52
C ASN A 4 -9.03 -8.71 13.15
N LYS A 5 -8.05 -8.45 14.02
CA LYS A 5 -6.98 -7.48 13.87
C LYS A 5 -6.03 -8.08 12.86
N LYS A 6 -6.45 -8.05 11.58
CA LYS A 6 -5.60 -8.27 10.42
C LYS A 6 -4.33 -7.45 10.70
N ALA A 7 -3.23 -8.14 10.99
CA ALA A 7 -2.03 -7.52 11.53
C ALA A 7 -1.66 -6.35 10.61
N LEU A 8 -1.73 -5.14 11.16
CA LEU A 8 -1.35 -3.94 10.42
C LEU A 8 0.15 -4.11 10.12
N ASN A 9 0.50 -4.34 8.86
CA ASN A 9 1.90 -4.43 8.43
C ASN A 9 2.44 -2.99 8.34
N TYR A 10 2.56 -2.34 9.49
CA TYR A 10 3.07 -0.99 9.65
C TYR A 10 4.10 -1.00 10.76
N ASP A 11 5.35 -0.76 10.39
CA ASP A 11 6.44 -0.59 11.33
C ASP A 11 7.29 0.59 10.84
N PRO A 12 7.25 1.75 11.51
CA PRO A 12 8.01 2.92 11.08
C PRO A 12 9.53 2.78 11.30
N ALA A 13 9.97 1.78 12.07
CA ALA A 13 11.39 1.48 12.27
C ALA A 13 11.94 0.52 11.19
N ASP A 14 11.07 -0.23 10.52
CA ASP A 14 11.42 -1.12 9.41
C ASP A 14 10.95 -0.53 8.05
N PRO A 15 11.85 0.14 7.31
CA PRO A 15 11.49 0.74 6.03
C PRO A 15 11.09 -0.29 4.97
N ASP A 16 11.40 -1.57 5.15
CA ASP A 16 11.01 -2.64 4.23
C ASP A 16 9.53 -3.01 4.39
N LYS A 17 9.01 -3.03 5.62
CA LYS A 17 7.58 -3.21 5.94
C LYS A 17 6.69 -2.05 5.48
N MET A 18 7.27 -0.92 5.12
CA MET A 18 6.57 0.23 4.52
C MET A 18 6.59 0.22 2.99
N LYS A 19 7.37 -0.66 2.35
CA LYS A 19 7.39 -0.76 0.89
C LYS A 19 6.09 -1.32 0.35
N LEU A 20 5.67 -0.79 -0.78
CA LEU A 20 4.60 -1.35 -1.59
C LEU A 20 5.10 -2.63 -2.28
N PRO A 21 4.20 -3.53 -2.69
CA PRO A 21 4.57 -4.72 -3.45
C PRO A 21 5.37 -4.38 -4.70
N VAL A 22 6.27 -5.27 -5.11
CA VAL A 22 7.09 -5.08 -6.31
C VAL A 22 6.18 -4.91 -7.54
N GLY A 23 6.41 -3.84 -8.30
CA GLY A 23 5.66 -3.53 -9.52
C GLY A 23 4.44 -2.63 -9.34
N VAL A 24 4.18 -2.14 -8.11
CA VAL A 24 3.17 -1.10 -7.86
C VAL A 24 3.78 0.09 -7.12
N ALA A 25 3.25 1.27 -7.40
CA ALA A 25 3.63 2.52 -6.74
C ALA A 25 2.40 3.18 -6.09
N CYS A 26 2.64 4.20 -5.27
CA CYS A 26 1.60 4.95 -4.58
C CYS A 26 0.61 5.57 -5.58
N GLY A 27 1.05 5.89 -6.80
CA GLY A 27 0.19 6.34 -7.89
C GLY A 27 -0.83 5.31 -8.38
N ASN A 28 -0.58 4.01 -8.16
CA ASN A 28 -1.56 2.96 -8.43
C ASN A 28 -2.61 2.84 -7.31
N CYS A 29 -2.48 3.60 -6.22
CA CYS A 29 -3.41 3.57 -5.08
C CYS A 29 -4.58 4.54 -5.30
N HIS A 30 -5.80 4.09 -5.01
CA HIS A 30 -7.00 4.93 -4.94
C HIS A 30 -6.84 6.13 -3.97
N HIS A 31 -5.90 6.03 -3.02
CA HIS A 31 -5.63 7.08 -2.03
C HIS A 31 -4.54 8.08 -2.43
N ILE A 32 -3.96 8.02 -3.63
CA ILE A 32 -2.83 8.88 -4.04
C ILE A 32 -3.08 10.38 -3.83
N ARG A 33 -4.30 10.86 -4.11
CA ARG A 33 -4.66 12.28 -3.92
C ARG A 33 -4.53 12.71 -2.45
N ARG A 34 -4.89 11.82 -1.53
CA ARG A 34 -4.81 12.07 -0.09
C ARG A 34 -3.37 11.94 0.41
N CYS A 35 -2.63 10.96 -0.10
CA CYS A 35 -1.21 10.78 0.20
C CYS A 35 -0.38 12.01 -0.23
N LYS A 36 -0.63 12.55 -1.43
CA LYS A 36 -0.05 13.81 -1.93
C LYS A 36 -0.32 14.99 -0.99
N ALA A 37 -1.56 15.16 -0.54
CA ALA A 37 -1.97 16.31 0.26
C ALA A 37 -1.47 16.26 1.72
N ILE A 38 -1.35 15.06 2.31
CA ILE A 38 -1.00 14.90 3.73
C ILE A 38 0.51 14.64 3.92
N TYR A 39 1.09 13.77 3.11
CA TYR A 39 2.47 13.29 3.26
C TYR A 39 3.42 13.87 2.21
N GLY A 40 2.89 14.52 1.17
CA GLY A 40 3.72 14.99 0.05
C GLY A 40 4.22 13.87 -0.87
N HIS A 41 3.58 12.69 -0.82
CA HIS A 41 3.95 11.58 -1.69
C HIS A 41 3.81 11.91 -3.18
N THR A 42 4.62 11.25 -3.99
CA THR A 42 4.57 11.26 -5.45
C THR A 42 3.95 9.98 -5.99
N GLU A 43 3.46 10.01 -7.23
CA GLU A 43 2.91 8.81 -7.88
C GLU A 43 3.93 7.70 -8.08
N THR A 44 5.22 8.05 -8.09
CA THR A 44 6.36 7.15 -8.26
C THR A 44 6.83 6.51 -6.95
N ASP A 45 6.31 6.92 -5.80
CA ASP A 45 6.75 6.37 -4.52
C ASP A 45 6.42 4.89 -4.41
N THR A 46 7.41 4.07 -4.09
CA THR A 46 7.26 2.62 -3.90
C THR A 46 7.06 2.25 -2.43
N TYR A 47 6.63 3.20 -1.60
CA TYR A 47 6.41 3.03 -0.17
C TYR A 47 5.14 3.77 0.27
N CYS A 48 4.59 3.40 1.43
CA CYS A 48 3.34 3.92 1.95
C CYS A 48 3.44 4.26 3.44
N ASP A 49 3.42 5.56 3.77
CA ASP A 49 3.41 6.06 5.15
C ASP A 49 2.08 5.82 5.89
N TRP A 50 1.00 5.47 5.18
CA TRP A 50 -0.30 5.17 5.79
C TRP A 50 -0.48 3.71 6.19
N SER A 51 0.54 2.87 5.97
CA SER A 51 0.56 1.40 5.96
C SER A 51 0.22 0.79 4.60
N PRO A 52 1.10 -0.05 4.03
CA PRO A 52 0.83 -0.78 2.79
C PRO A 52 -0.36 -1.74 2.88
N SER A 53 -0.82 -2.10 4.09
CA SER A 53 -2.08 -2.87 4.26
C SER A 53 -3.33 -2.11 3.78
N ARG A 54 -3.27 -0.78 3.68
CA ARG A 54 -4.35 0.08 3.16
C ARG A 54 -4.21 0.39 1.67
N PHE A 55 -3.18 -0.14 1.02
CA PHE A 55 -3.01 0.03 -0.42
C PHE A 55 -4.19 -0.63 -1.13
N VAL A 56 -4.92 0.17 -1.90
CA VAL A 56 -6.03 -0.29 -2.73
C VAL A 56 -5.68 0.10 -4.16
N VAL A 57 -5.44 -0.90 -5.00
CA VAL A 57 -5.20 -0.66 -6.43
C VAL A 57 -6.43 0.02 -7.01
N GLU A 58 -6.27 1.25 -7.50
CA GLU A 58 -7.29 1.90 -8.32
C GLU A 58 -7.43 1.05 -9.58
N SER A 59 -8.60 0.44 -9.77
CA SER A 59 -8.85 -0.60 -10.78
C SER A 59 -8.53 -0.10 -12.19
N ALA A 60 -7.30 -0.32 -12.62
CA ALA A 60 -6.87 -0.33 -14.01
C ALA A 60 -6.22 -1.70 -14.26
N SER A 61 -7.08 -2.72 -14.37
CA SER A 61 -6.84 -3.93 -15.16
C SER A 61 -5.51 -4.69 -14.95
N ILE A 62 -5.05 -4.85 -13.72
CA ILE A 62 -3.97 -5.82 -13.43
C ILE A 62 -4.61 -7.07 -12.80
N SER A 63 -4.84 -8.08 -13.63
CA SER A 63 -5.05 -9.45 -13.20
C SER A 63 -3.79 -9.95 -12.48
N LEU A 64 -3.66 -9.67 -11.18
CA LEU A 64 -2.67 -10.36 -10.36
C LEU A 64 -3.21 -11.76 -10.04
N ARG A 65 -2.78 -12.70 -10.87
CA ARG A 65 -2.61 -14.13 -10.58
C ARG A 65 -2.04 -14.34 -9.16
N GLU A 66 -2.91 -14.58 -8.20
CA GLU A 66 -2.52 -15.09 -6.89
C GLU A 66 -2.65 -16.61 -6.91
N GLY A 67 -1.54 -17.26 -7.28
CA GLY A 67 -1.32 -18.67 -6.94
C GLY A 67 -1.03 -18.76 -5.46
N ALA A 68 -2.07 -19.02 -4.67
CA ALA A 68 -1.91 -19.55 -3.31
C ALA A 68 -1.63 -21.06 -3.43
N LYS A 69 -0.50 -21.48 -2.86
CA LYS A 69 -0.05 -22.87 -2.83
C LYS A 69 -0.33 -23.47 -1.46
#